data_AF-A0A9X7JP20-F1
#
_entry.id   AF-A0A9X7JP20-F1
#
_cell.length_a   1.000
_cell.length_b   1.000
_cell.length_c   1.000
_cell.angle_alpha   90.00
_cell.angle_beta   90.00
_cell.angle_gamma   90.00
#
_symmetry.space_group_name_H-M   'P 1'
#
loop_
_entity.id
_entity.type
_entity.pdbx_description
1 polymer ?
#
loop_
_entity_poly.entity_id
_entity_poly.type
_entity_poly.pdbx_seq_one_letter_code
_entity_poly.pdbx_strand_id
1 'polypeptide(L)'
;MTNTRLRGTSFGRLALATGAALALFTALPMSTAHADASGTFYYESATAGSQQIVAPPLHQCMTLFHATGASNQTNATATVYYDGNCANEWGSLQPGQYSNNFGAKLYSVRFGS
;
A
#
# COMPACT_ATOMS: atom_id res chain seq x y z
N MET A 1 -56.32 -31.93 55.26
CA MET A 1 -55.83 -30.98 56.29
C MET A 1 -54.37 -31.38 56.57
N THR A 2 -53.36 -30.73 55.95
CA THR A 2 -52.58 -29.57 56.49
C THR A 2 -51.71 -30.01 57.68
N ASN A 3 -50.38 -29.88 57.81
CA ASN A 3 -49.21 -29.29 57.11
C ASN A 3 -47.97 -30.05 57.69
N THR A 4 -46.77 -30.10 57.11
CA THR A 4 -45.77 -29.00 57.17
C THR A 4 -44.52 -29.46 56.41
N ARG A 5 -44.02 -28.61 55.51
CA ARG A 5 -42.79 -28.84 54.72
C ARG A 5 -41.54 -28.60 55.57
N LEU A 6 -40.57 -29.51 55.50
CA LEU A 6 -39.20 -29.32 55.97
C LEU A 6 -38.45 -28.35 55.05
N ARG A 7 -37.74 -27.39 55.65
CA ARG A 7 -36.97 -26.33 54.99
C ARG A 7 -35.55 -26.33 55.54
N GLY A 8 -34.58 -26.14 54.64
CA GLY A 8 -33.18 -25.82 54.91
C GLY A 8 -32.27 -27.05 54.94
N THR A 9 -31.04 -27.06 54.44
CA THR A 9 -30.10 -26.06 53.89
C THR A 9 -28.89 -26.94 53.48
N SER A 10 -28.06 -26.77 52.46
CA SER A 10 -27.65 -25.65 51.63
C SER A 10 -27.05 -26.25 50.35
N PHE A 11 -27.40 -25.69 49.19
CA PHE A 11 -26.75 -26.00 47.91
C PHE A 11 -25.31 -25.48 47.91
N GLY A 12 -24.37 -26.34 48.28
CA GLY A 12 -22.94 -26.13 48.06
C GLY A 12 -22.65 -26.20 46.56
N ARG A 13 -22.58 -25.02 45.94
CA ARG A 13 -22.33 -24.80 44.52
C ARG A 13 -21.05 -25.52 44.09
N LEU A 14 -21.17 -26.61 43.33
CA LEU A 14 -20.05 -27.15 42.56
C LEU A 14 -19.68 -26.11 41.51
N ALA A 15 -18.48 -25.55 41.67
CA ALA A 15 -17.93 -24.53 40.78
C ALA A 15 -17.84 -25.08 39.35
N LEU A 16 -18.53 -24.42 38.43
CA LEU A 16 -18.37 -24.58 36.99
C LEU A 16 -16.94 -24.18 36.63
N ALA A 17 -16.09 -25.16 36.31
CA ALA A 17 -14.81 -24.92 35.66
C ALA A 17 -15.08 -24.54 34.20
N THR A 18 -15.19 -23.24 33.93
CA THR A 18 -15.22 -22.66 32.59
C THR A 18 -13.86 -22.88 31.92
N GLY A 19 -13.76 -23.92 31.09
CA GLY A 19 -12.64 -24.11 30.17
C GLY A 19 -12.78 -23.15 29.00
N ALA A 20 -12.08 -22.02 29.05
CA ALA A 20 -11.93 -21.13 27.90
C ALA A 20 -10.97 -21.78 26.89
N ALA A 21 -11.51 -22.34 25.81
CA ALA A 21 -10.72 -22.73 24.65
C ALA A 21 -10.18 -21.46 23.99
N LEU A 22 -8.88 -21.22 24.12
CA LEU A 22 -8.17 -20.18 23.38
C LEU A 22 -8.23 -20.52 21.88
N ALA A 23 -9.13 -19.88 21.17
CA ALA A 23 -9.11 -19.85 19.71
C ALA A 23 -7.83 -19.12 19.29
N LEU A 24 -6.82 -19.87 18.83
CA LEU A 24 -5.70 -19.29 18.11
C LEU A 24 -6.23 -18.69 16.81
N PHE A 25 -6.52 -17.39 16.84
CA PHE A 25 -6.66 -16.59 15.63
C PHE A 25 -5.29 -16.57 14.95
N THR A 26 -5.11 -17.47 13.98
CA THR A 26 -4.05 -17.36 13.00
C THR A 26 -4.31 -16.10 12.19
N ALA A 27 -3.82 -14.96 12.69
CA ALA A 27 -3.69 -13.74 11.92
C ALA A 27 -2.71 -14.04 10.78
N LEU A 28 -3.26 -14.51 9.65
CA LEU A 28 -2.52 -14.52 8.41
C LEU A 28 -2.07 -13.06 8.17
N PRO A 29 -0.79 -12.80 7.90
CA PRO A 29 -0.42 -11.51 7.36
C PRO A 29 -1.22 -11.37 6.07
N MET A 30 -2.21 -10.49 6.06
CA MET A 30 -2.83 -10.05 4.83
C MET A 30 -1.68 -9.47 4.02
N SER A 31 -1.18 -10.22 3.04
CA SER A 31 -0.30 -9.69 2.02
C SER A 31 -0.96 -8.41 1.54
N THR A 32 -0.38 -7.26 1.86
CA THR A 32 -0.80 -5.99 1.32
C THR A 32 -0.52 -6.11 -0.17
N ALA A 33 -1.52 -6.55 -0.94
CA ALA A 33 -1.50 -6.44 -2.38
C ALA A 33 -1.34 -4.94 -2.66
N HIS A 34 -0.11 -4.52 -2.92
CA HIS A 34 0.15 -3.17 -3.37
C HIS A 34 -0.58 -3.05 -4.70
N ALA A 35 -1.51 -2.10 -4.78
CA ALA A 35 -2.20 -1.87 -6.03
C ALA A 35 -1.19 -1.35 -7.04
N ASP A 36 -1.11 -1.98 -8.20
CA ASP A 36 -0.24 -1.56 -9.30
C ASP A 36 -1.02 -0.69 -10.28
N ALA A 37 -0.37 0.31 -10.86
CA ALA A 37 -0.88 0.97 -12.05
C ALA A 37 -0.78 0.02 -13.23
N SER A 38 -1.74 0.09 -14.16
CA SER A 38 -1.66 -0.61 -15.44
C SER A 38 -0.95 0.26 -16.49
N GLY A 39 -0.16 -0.36 -17.36
CA GLY A 39 0.55 0.30 -18.45
C GLY A 39 2.04 0.48 -18.19
N THR A 40 2.67 1.39 -18.93
CA THR A 40 4.12 1.59 -18.90
C THR A 40 4.47 3.07 -18.80
N PHE A 41 5.41 3.40 -17.92
CA PHE A 41 6.03 4.71 -17.89
C PHE A 41 7.39 4.65 -18.58
N TYR A 42 7.57 5.44 -19.64
CA TYR A 42 8.82 5.52 -20.38
C TYR A 42 9.56 6.79 -19.98
N TYR A 43 10.89 6.72 -19.85
CA TYR A 43 11.70 7.91 -19.60
C TYR A 43 13.06 7.84 -20.26
N GLU A 44 13.58 8.99 -20.63
CA GLU A 44 14.94 9.13 -21.15
C GLU A 44 15.90 9.44 -20.02
N SER A 45 16.98 8.68 -19.95
CA SER A 45 18.06 8.90 -19.00
C SER A 45 19.24 9.58 -19.68
N ALA A 46 19.79 10.61 -19.04
CA ALA A 46 21.05 11.22 -19.48
C ALA A 46 22.25 10.25 -19.48
N THR A 47 22.15 9.12 -18.77
CA THR A 47 23.26 8.18 -18.54
C THR A 47 22.98 6.77 -19.05
N ALA A 48 21.72 6.38 -19.17
CA ALA A 48 21.30 5.01 -19.48
C ALA A 48 20.41 4.92 -20.73
N GLY A 49 20.18 6.02 -21.46
CA GLY A 49 19.28 6.06 -22.62
C GLY A 49 17.82 5.85 -22.24
N SER A 50 17.01 5.35 -23.18
CA SER A 50 15.60 5.08 -22.95
C SER A 50 15.39 3.95 -21.94
N GLN A 51 14.51 4.19 -20.97
CA GLN A 51 14.17 3.28 -19.89
C GLN A 51 12.65 3.15 -19.79
N GLN A 52 12.19 2.08 -19.12
CA GLN A 52 10.76 1.84 -18.91
C GLN A 52 10.49 1.24 -17.53
N ILE A 53 9.31 1.58 -17.00
CA ILE A 53 8.75 1.00 -15.79
C ILE A 53 7.40 0.42 -16.15
N VAL A 54 7.28 -0.90 -16.12
CA VAL A 54 6.05 -1.63 -16.48
C VAL A 54 5.27 -1.92 -15.21
N ALA A 55 3.97 -1.66 -15.25
CA ALA A 55 3.04 -1.85 -14.14
C ALA A 55 3.58 -1.31 -12.79
N PRO A 56 3.86 0.01 -12.70
CA PRO A 56 4.47 0.55 -11.50
C PRO A 56 3.56 0.42 -10.27
N PRO A 57 4.09 0.11 -9.08
CA PRO A 57 3.31 0.11 -7.86
C PRO A 57 2.79 1.53 -7.53
N LEU A 58 1.54 1.61 -7.08
CA LEU A 58 0.93 2.86 -6.64
C LEU A 58 1.49 3.32 -5.30
N HIS A 59 1.62 4.64 -5.16
CA HIS A 59 2.05 5.36 -3.97
C HIS A 59 3.44 5.00 -3.43
N GLN A 60 4.24 4.26 -4.20
CA GLN A 60 5.63 3.99 -3.90
C GLN A 60 6.55 4.95 -4.63
N CYS A 61 7.63 5.36 -3.97
CA CYS A 61 8.67 6.17 -4.58
C CYS A 61 9.63 5.28 -5.35
N MET A 62 9.73 5.49 -6.66
CA MET A 62 10.60 4.74 -7.54
C MET A 62 11.76 5.60 -8.00
N THR A 63 12.98 5.10 -7.91
CA THR A 63 14.17 5.81 -8.38
C THR A 63 14.23 5.83 -9.91
N LEU A 64 14.64 6.97 -10.46
CA LEU A 64 14.94 7.18 -11.87
C LEU A 64 16.44 7.40 -12.03
N PHE A 65 17.01 6.87 -13.11
CA PHE A 65 18.43 7.08 -13.43
C PHE A 65 18.62 8.40 -14.16
N HIS A 66 18.59 9.54 -13.46
CA HIS A 66 18.80 10.87 -14.04
C HIS A 66 17.90 11.15 -15.25
N ALA A 67 16.58 11.08 -15.05
CA ALA A 67 15.61 11.26 -16.10
C ALA A 67 15.61 12.71 -16.64
N THR A 68 15.56 12.87 -17.96
CA THR A 68 15.53 14.16 -18.65
C THR A 68 14.22 14.42 -19.38
N GLY A 69 13.41 13.39 -19.61
CA GLY A 69 12.07 13.47 -20.18
C GLY A 69 11.32 12.16 -19.92
N ALA A 70 9.99 12.18 -20.04
CA ALA A 70 9.18 10.98 -19.86
C ALA A 70 7.84 11.02 -20.60
N SER A 71 7.28 9.84 -20.83
CA SER A 71 5.93 9.62 -21.32
C SER A 71 5.18 8.70 -20.38
N ASN A 72 4.07 9.19 -19.81
CA ASN A 72 3.23 8.43 -18.93
C ASN A 72 2.15 7.69 -19.72
N GLN A 73 2.41 6.44 -20.10
CA GLN A 73 1.41 5.55 -20.71
C GLN A 73 0.80 4.59 -19.68
N THR A 74 0.74 5.02 -18.41
CA THR A 74 0.04 4.31 -17.35
C THR A 74 -1.37 4.88 -17.15
N ASN A 75 -2.21 4.15 -16.41
CA ASN A 75 -3.53 4.62 -16.00
C ASN A 75 -3.51 5.51 -14.74
N ALA A 76 -2.33 5.85 -14.20
CA ALA A 76 -2.18 6.65 -12.99
C ALA A 76 -1.43 7.95 -13.29
N THR A 77 -1.66 8.99 -12.49
CA THR A 77 -0.83 10.21 -12.53
C THR A 77 0.58 9.89 -12.06
N ALA A 78 1.60 10.31 -12.82
CA ALA A 78 3.00 10.15 -12.47
C ALA A 78 3.57 11.49 -11.98
N THR A 79 3.88 11.60 -10.70
CA THR A 79 4.53 12.78 -10.11
C THR A 79 6.04 12.54 -10.09
N VAL A 80 6.81 13.47 -10.65
CA VAL A 80 8.26 13.33 -10.83
C VAL A 80 8.98 14.33 -9.91
N TYR A 81 10.13 13.94 -9.37
CA TYR A 81 10.81 14.66 -8.30
C TYR A 81 12.29 14.91 -8.59
N TYR A 82 12.81 15.98 -7.99
CA TYR A 82 14.22 16.39 -8.05
C TYR A 82 15.13 15.55 -7.15
N ASP A 83 14.58 14.75 -6.25
CA ASP A 83 15.32 13.94 -5.29
C ASP A 83 14.98 12.47 -5.40
N GLY A 84 15.76 11.60 -4.76
CA GLY A 84 15.57 10.15 -4.81
C GLY A 84 14.49 9.61 -3.86
N ASN A 85 13.94 10.45 -2.99
CA ASN A 85 13.01 10.08 -1.92
C ASN A 85 11.59 10.66 -2.10
N CYS A 86 11.31 11.30 -3.25
CA CYS A 86 10.01 11.86 -3.58
C CYS A 86 9.52 12.96 -2.62
N ALA A 87 10.42 13.85 -2.18
CA ALA A 87 10.06 14.96 -1.28
C ALA A 87 9.99 16.31 -2.00
N ASN A 88 10.78 16.51 -3.06
CA ASN A 88 10.84 17.76 -3.81
C ASN A 88 10.25 17.61 -5.21
N GLU A 89 8.96 17.92 -5.35
CA GLU A 89 8.22 17.76 -6.60
C GLU A 89 8.73 18.71 -7.71
N TRP A 90 8.91 18.17 -8.91
CA TRP A 90 9.07 18.96 -10.14
C TRP A 90 7.71 19.26 -10.76
N GLY A 91 6.85 18.24 -10.86
CA GLY A 91 5.52 18.33 -11.43
C GLY A 91 4.95 16.94 -11.73
N SER A 92 3.77 16.92 -12.37
CA SER A 92 3.06 15.67 -12.66
C SER A 92 2.67 15.51 -14.13
N LEU A 93 2.64 14.27 -14.58
CA LEU A 93 2.19 13.83 -15.90
C LEU A 93 0.92 13.01 -15.74
N GLN A 94 -0.19 13.49 -16.31
CA GLN A 94 -1.43 12.72 -16.36
C GLN A 94 -1.30 11.50 -17.28
N PRO A 95 -2.19 10.49 -17.19
CA PRO A 95 -2.26 9.41 -18.16
C PRO A 95 -2.26 9.91 -19.60
N GLY A 96 -1.38 9.34 -20.43
CA GLY A 96 -1.15 9.72 -21.83
C GLY A 96 -0.30 10.98 -22.06
N GLN A 97 0.04 11.74 -21.00
CA GLN A 97 0.88 12.94 -21.14
C GLN A 97 2.36 12.59 -21.23
N TYR A 98 3.12 13.52 -21.79
CA TYR A 98 4.57 13.41 -21.89
C TYR A 98 5.24 14.78 -21.74
N SER A 99 6.51 14.75 -21.36
CA SER A 99 7.41 15.89 -21.43
C SER A 99 8.71 15.41 -22.05
N ASN A 100 9.10 16.03 -23.17
CA ASN A 100 10.33 15.69 -23.88
C ASN A 100 11.58 16.24 -23.19
N ASN A 101 11.41 17.23 -22.31
CA ASN A 101 12.50 17.85 -21.57
C ASN A 101 11.99 18.44 -20.26
N PHE A 102 12.50 17.94 -19.14
CA PHE A 102 12.19 18.46 -17.81
C PHE A 102 12.95 19.76 -17.47
N GLY A 103 13.99 20.11 -18.23
CA GLY A 103 14.88 21.23 -17.94
C GLY A 103 15.88 20.96 -16.79
N ALA A 104 15.79 19.78 -16.17
CA ALA A 104 16.64 19.31 -15.09
C ALA A 104 16.75 17.78 -15.14
N LYS A 105 17.68 17.23 -14.34
CA LYS A 105 17.75 15.78 -14.09
C LYS A 105 16.83 15.46 -12.92
N LEU A 106 15.89 14.54 -13.12
CA LEU A 106 14.97 14.06 -12.11
C LEU A 106 15.36 12.66 -11.64
N TYR A 107 15.07 12.36 -10.38
CA TYR A 107 15.68 11.23 -9.67
C TYR A 107 14.67 10.24 -9.10
N SER A 108 13.39 10.61 -9.03
CA SER A 108 12.35 9.66 -8.67
C SER A 108 11.00 10.03 -9.26
N VAL A 109 10.09 9.05 -9.22
CA VAL A 109 8.70 9.17 -9.64
C VAL A 109 7.82 8.41 -8.65
N ARG A 110 6.60 8.92 -8.43
CA ARG A 110 5.55 8.23 -7.69
C ARG A 110 4.28 8.22 -8.52
N PHE A 111 3.60 7.07 -8.54
CA PHE A 111 2.36 6.89 -9.28
C PHE A 111 1.16 6.94 -8.34
N GLY A 112 0.07 7.55 -8.79
CA GLY A 112 -1.17 7.70 -8.03
C GLY A 112 -1.24 9.01 -7.26
N SER A 113 -2.42 9.63 -7.33
CA SER A 113 -2.83 10.86 -6.64
C SER A 113 -3.33 10.58 -5.23
#